data_AF-I4G5P9-F1
#
_entry.id   AF-I4G5P9-F1
#
_cell.length_a   1.000
_cell.length_b   1.000
_cell.length_c   1.000
_cell.angle_alpha   90.00
_cell.angle_beta   90.00
_cell.angle_gamma   90.00
#
_symmetry.space_group_name_H-M   'P 1'
#
loop_
_entity.id
_entity.type
_entity.pdbx_description
1 polymer ?
#
loop_
_entity_poly.entity_id
_entity_poly.type
_entity_poly.pdbx_seq_one_letter_code
_entity_poly.pdbx_strand_id
1 'polypeptide(L)' 'MTANLRNYLQEELNSIYQDALGFVKIKTANTVIFTSQCPYSLEQLLDRSWLP' A
#
# COMPACT_ATOMS: atom_id res chain seq x y z
N MET A 1 -12.82 -1.00 -13.22
CA MET A 1 -12.24 0.30 -12.78
C MET A 1 -12.30 1.28 -13.92
N THR A 2 -12.58 2.55 -13.65
CA THR A 2 -12.38 3.62 -14.63
C THR A 2 -10.89 3.94 -14.72
N ALA A 3 -10.38 4.26 -15.91
CA ALA A 3 -8.96 4.58 -16.10
C ALA A 3 -8.50 5.74 -15.19
N ASN A 4 -9.37 6.70 -14.94
CA ASN A 4 -9.09 7.87 -14.11
C ASN A 4 -8.81 7.50 -12.65
N LEU A 5 -9.59 6.58 -12.07
CA LEU A 5 -9.39 6.13 -10.70
C LEU A 5 -8.09 5.33 -10.57
N ARG A 6 -7.78 4.48 -11.55
CA ARG A 6 -6.52 3.73 -11.55
C ARG A 6 -5.31 4.67 -11.60
N ASN A 7 -5.34 5.68 -12.47
CA ASN A 7 -4.24 6.63 -12.59
C ASN A 7 -4.03 7.43 -11.29
N TYR A 8 -5.12 7.91 -10.68
CA TYR A 8 -5.06 8.58 -9.38
C TYR A 8 -4.45 7.69 -8.28
N LEU A 9 -4.91 6.44 -8.19
CA LEU A 9 -4.36 5.49 -7.21
C LEU A 9 -2.88 5.17 -7.46
N GLN A 10 -2.44 5.16 -8.71
CA GLN A 10 -1.03 4.94 -9.05
C GLN A 10 -0.15 6.11 -8.60
N GLU A 11 -0.62 7.35 -8.78
CA GLU A 11 0.07 8.57 -8.34
C GLU A 11 0.12 8.66 -6.81
N GLU A 12 -0.99 8.35 -6.14
CA GLU A 12 -1.12 8.43 -4.69
C GLU A 12 -0.61 7.19 -3.94
N LEU A 13 -0.20 6.12 -4.64
CA LEU A 13 0.14 4.83 -4.04
C LEU A 13 1.19 4.95 -2.92
N ASN A 14 2.22 5.77 -3.13
CA ASN A 14 3.26 5.99 -2.14
C ASN A 14 2.71 6.73 -0.90
N SER A 15 1.86 7.74 -1.10
CA SER A 15 1.21 8.50 -0.02
C SER A 15 0.35 7.57 0.84
N ILE A 16 -0.51 6.79 0.19
CA ILE A 16 -1.37 5.78 0.84
C ILE A 16 -0.53 4.76 1.63
N TYR A 17 0.58 4.29 1.06
CA TYR A 17 1.47 3.35 1.73
C TYR A 17 2.11 3.95 2.98
N GLN A 18 2.63 5.18 2.92
CA GLN A 18 3.24 5.83 4.09
C GLN A 18 2.24 6.03 5.23
N ASP A 19 1.01 6.41 4.92
CA ASP A 19 -0.05 6.55 5.91
C ASP A 19 -0.34 5.21 6.59
N ALA A 20 -0.58 4.16 5.80
CA ALA A 20 -0.81 2.81 6.30
C ALA A 20 0.36 2.31 7.15
N LEU A 21 1.59 2.53 6.70
CA LEU A 21 2.81 2.18 7.41
C LEU A 21 2.89 2.89 8.78
N GLY A 22 2.51 4.16 8.85
CA GLY A 22 2.43 4.91 10.10
C GLY A 22 1.48 4.25 11.10
N PHE A 23 0.27 3.90 10.67
CA PHE A 23 -0.70 3.21 11.53
C PHE A 23 -0.20 1.86 12.03
N VAL A 24 0.40 1.05 11.15
CA VAL A 24 0.92 -0.27 11.52
C VAL A 24 2.06 -0.13 12.51
N LYS A 25 3.02 0.77 12.27
CA LYS A 25 4.13 1.03 13.21
C LYS A 25 3.64 1.40 14.60
N ILE A 26 2.62 2.26 14.71
CA ILE A 26 2.02 2.62 15.99
C ILE A 26 1.41 1.39 16.66
N LYS A 27 0.61 0.61 15.92
CA LYS A 27 -0.09 -0.57 16.46
C LYS A 27 0.84 -1.71 16.85
N THR A 28 1.96 -1.89 16.14
CA THR A 28 2.95 -2.93 16.44
C THR A 28 4.02 -2.44 17.42
N ALA A 29 3.87 -1.24 18.01
CA ALA A 29 4.88 -0.61 18.85
C ALA A 29 6.28 -0.58 18.18
N ASN A 30 6.31 -0.45 16.85
CA ASN A 30 7.50 -0.46 16.01
C ASN A 30 8.41 -1.69 16.18
N THR A 31 7.86 -2.82 16.65
CA THR A 31 8.62 -4.07 16.87
C THR A 31 8.90 -4.86 15.60
N VAL A 32 8.19 -4.56 14.52
CA VAL A 32 8.31 -5.23 13.22
C VAL A 32 8.98 -4.27 12.24
N ILE A 33 9.98 -4.79 11.50
CA ILE A 33 10.66 -4.03 10.46
C ILE A 33 9.83 -4.12 9.18
N PHE A 34 9.29 -2.97 8.79
CA PHE A 34 8.59 -2.81 7.52
C PHE A 34 9.48 -2.02 6.54
N THR A 35 9.34 -2.31 5.25
CA THR A 35 10.05 -1.56 4.20
C THR A 35 9.60 -0.10 4.18
N SER A 36 10.48 0.80 3.76
CA SER A 36 10.14 2.22 3.61
C SER A 36 9.34 2.52 2.35
N GLN A 37 9.34 1.59 1.39
CA GLN A 37 8.60 1.67 0.13
C GLN A 37 7.63 0.51 0.02
N CYS A 38 6.52 0.72 -0.68
CA CYS A 38 5.54 -0.33 -0.94
C CYS A 38 6.20 -1.46 -1.74
N PRO A 39 6.19 -2.70 -1.23
CA PRO A 39 6.80 -3.82 -1.94
C PRO A 39 5.91 -4.36 -3.07
N TYR A 40 4.68 -3.88 -3.20
CA TYR A 40 3.66 -4.42 -4.10
C TYR A 40 3.20 -3.38 -5.12
N SER A 41 2.90 -3.84 -6.34
CA SER A 41 2.33 -2.99 -7.37
C SER A 41 0.85 -2.71 -7.12
N LEU A 42 0.30 -1.67 -7.76
CA LEU A 42 -1.13 -1.36 -7.65
C LEU A 42 -2.00 -2.54 -8.13
N GLU A 43 -1.59 -3.23 -9.18
CA GLU A 43 -2.28 -4.40 -9.74
C GLU A 43 -2.36 -5.53 -8.72
N GLN A 44 -1.25 -5.80 -8.03
CA GLN A 44 -1.17 -6.81 -6.97
C GLN A 44 -2.11 -6.46 -5.79
N LEU A 45 -2.14 -5.19 -5.39
CA LEU A 45 -3.00 -4.72 -4.31
C LEU A 45 -4.50 -4.72 -4.66
N LEU A 46 -4.84 -4.56 -5.94
CA LEU A 46 -6.23 -4.56 -6.42
C LEU A 46 -6.75 -5.97 -6.72
N ASP A 47 -5.86 -6.94 -6.93
CA ASP A 47 -6.22 -8.34 -7.16
C ASP A 47 -6.55 -9.04 -5.83
N ARG A 48 -7.81 -9.42 -5.68
CA ARG A 48 -8.31 -10.10 -4.47
C ARG A 48 -7.78 -11.52 -4.29
N SER A 49 -7.28 -12.13 -5.37
CA SER A 49 -6.73 -13.49 -5.38
C SER A 49 -5.20 -13.52 -5.38
N TRP A 50 -4.55 -12.35 -5.32
CA TRP A 50 -3.10 -12.25 -5.47
C TRP A 50 -2.32 -12.76 -4.24
N LEU A 51 -2.88 -12.61 -3.04
CA LEU A 51 -2.28 -13.20 -1.83
C LEU A 51 -2.87 -14.61 -1.62
N PRO A 52 -2.03 -15.66 -1.52
CA PRO A 52 -2.46 -17.05 -1.32
C PRO A 52 -3.04 -17.32 0.07
#